data_AF-A0A154PN50-F1
#
_entry.id   AF-A0A154PN50-F1
#
_cell.length_a   1.000
_cell.length_b   1.000
_cell.length_c   1.000
_cell.angle_alpha   90.00
_cell.angle_beta   90.00
_cell.angle_gamma   90.00
#
_symmetry.space_group_name_H-M   'P 1'
#
loop_
_entity.id
_entity.type
_entity.pdbx_description
1 polymer ?
#
loop_
_entity_poly.entity_id
_entity_poly.type
_entity_poly.pdbx_seq_one_letter_code
_entity_poly.pdbx_strand_id
1 'polypeptide(L)'
;MGKDIAPIDDLTLSSARDGPAHLRIKVLQYVTMLKLFSEIMEEYNMSMSRYHDKCRLLLQQQKMLIRRHITSEELDKLLDSQENSLFVDNILEDSRITRQQLSDIQSRHNDILKLEKSITEIRDMFTEMAFLIEKQGEQLNSVEYFAGRTIDNVDSGRTNLKKAEKKSRRYRKRNIKLAIIISVIIIVFLLIIICL
;
A
#
# COMPACT_ATOMS: atom_id res chain seq x y z
N MET A 1 22.85 -7.76 -21.82
CA MET A 1 21.41 -7.43 -21.97
C MET A 1 20.95 -6.70 -20.71
N GLY A 2 21.34 -5.44 -20.58
CA GLY A 2 20.78 -4.55 -19.56
C GLY A 2 19.37 -4.20 -20.01
N LYS A 3 18.38 -4.58 -19.20
CA LYS A 3 16.99 -4.19 -19.45
C LYS A 3 16.90 -2.77 -18.91
N ASP A 4 16.90 -1.78 -19.80
CA ASP A 4 16.58 -0.41 -19.44
C ASP A 4 15.22 -0.41 -18.74
N ILE A 5 15.26 -0.22 -17.42
CA ILE A 5 14.08 0.04 -16.62
C ILE A 5 13.73 1.47 -16.97
N ALA A 6 12.79 1.63 -17.90
CA ALA A 6 12.29 2.94 -18.28
C ALA A 6 11.94 3.72 -17.00
N PRO A 7 12.33 5.00 -16.90
CA PRO A 7 12.08 5.81 -15.72
C PRO A 7 10.58 5.84 -15.47
N ILE A 8 10.20 5.62 -14.20
CA ILE A 8 8.80 5.48 -13.73
C ILE A 8 7.94 6.70 -14.10
N ASP A 9 8.57 7.83 -14.42
CA ASP A 9 7.94 9.06 -14.89
C ASP A 9 7.18 8.94 -16.22
N ASP A 10 7.46 7.91 -17.04
CA ASP A 10 6.81 7.70 -18.35
C ASP A 10 5.70 6.63 -18.34
N LEU A 11 5.31 6.14 -17.15
CA LEU A 11 4.10 5.32 -17.00
C LEU A 11 2.85 6.21 -17.08
N THR A 12 2.71 6.96 -18.16
CA THR A 12 1.55 7.78 -18.43
C THR A 12 0.35 6.87 -18.68
N LEU A 13 -0.75 7.14 -17.98
CA LEU A 13 -2.05 6.48 -18.15
C LEU A 13 -2.51 6.47 -19.63
N SER A 14 -2.11 7.48 -20.40
CA SER A 14 -2.26 7.55 -21.85
C SER A 14 -1.68 6.33 -22.57
N SER A 15 -0.42 5.95 -22.29
CA SER A 15 0.21 4.78 -22.91
C SER A 15 -0.41 3.46 -22.44
N ALA A 16 -0.89 3.42 -21.19
CA ALA A 16 -1.56 2.25 -20.65
C ALA A 16 -2.96 2.04 -21.25
N ARG A 17 -3.68 3.12 -21.60
CA ARG A 17 -5.04 3.06 -22.15
C ARG A 17 -5.10 2.30 -23.48
N ASP A 18 -4.14 2.57 -24.34
CA ASP A 18 -4.02 1.94 -25.66
C ASP A 18 -3.03 0.76 -25.65
N GLY A 19 -2.38 0.51 -24.52
CA GLY A 19 -1.39 -0.54 -24.33
C GLY A 19 -1.96 -1.93 -24.01
N PRO A 20 -1.11 -2.97 -24.02
CA PRO A 20 -1.47 -4.33 -23.64
C PRO A 20 -1.96 -4.45 -22.19
N ALA A 21 -2.75 -5.48 -21.90
CA ALA A 21 -3.43 -5.67 -20.60
C ALA A 21 -2.48 -5.62 -19.39
N HIS A 22 -1.24 -6.12 -19.53
CA HIS A 22 -0.27 -6.12 -18.45
C HIS A 22 0.17 -4.70 -18.03
N LEU A 23 0.18 -3.72 -18.94
CA LEU A 23 0.49 -2.33 -18.60
C LEU A 23 -0.63 -1.70 -17.78
N ARG A 24 -1.88 -1.92 -18.18
CA ARG A 24 -3.05 -1.49 -17.41
C ARG A 24 -3.09 -2.08 -16.02
N ILE A 25 -2.77 -3.38 -15.90
CA ILE A 25 -2.69 -4.07 -14.60
C ILE A 25 -1.60 -3.42 -13.72
N LYS A 26 -0.42 -3.13 -14.27
CA LYS A 26 0.65 -2.47 -13.52
C LYS A 26 0.25 -1.07 -13.04
N VAL A 27 -0.37 -0.26 -13.90
CA VAL A 27 -0.85 1.08 -13.53
C VAL A 27 -1.92 0.99 -12.44
N LEU A 28 -2.89 0.09 -12.61
CA LEU A 28 -3.94 -0.15 -11.62
C LEU A 28 -3.35 -0.55 -10.27
N GLN A 29 -2.39 -1.48 -10.26
CA GLN A 29 -1.69 -1.90 -9.05
C GLN A 29 -0.96 -0.74 -8.39
N TYR A 30 -0.21 0.05 -9.16
CA TYR A 30 0.52 1.21 -8.64
C TYR A 30 -0.42 2.23 -7.97
N VAL A 31 -1.48 2.66 -8.67
CA VAL A 31 -2.45 3.63 -8.15
C VAL A 31 -3.17 3.10 -6.91
N THR A 32 -3.56 1.82 -6.93
CA THR A 32 -4.21 1.17 -5.77
C THR A 32 -3.28 1.13 -4.56
N MET A 33 -2.02 0.75 -4.76
CA MET A 33 -1.02 0.70 -3.69
C MET A 33 -0.73 2.09 -3.13
N LEU A 34 -0.64 3.11 -4.00
CA LEU A 34 -0.43 4.49 -3.57
C LEU A 34 -1.60 5.00 -2.72
N LYS A 35 -2.84 4.69 -3.10
CA LYS A 35 -4.03 5.04 -2.32
C LYS A 35 -4.04 4.35 -0.95
N LEU A 36 -3.80 3.03 -0.91
CA LEU A 36 -3.73 2.27 0.33
C LEU A 36 -2.61 2.79 1.25
N PHE A 37 -1.45 3.10 0.67
CA PHE A 37 -0.34 3.69 1.42
C PHE A 37 -0.73 5.05 2.02
N SER A 38 -1.50 5.86 1.29
CA SER A 38 -1.98 7.17 1.78
C SER A 38 -2.91 7.03 2.98
N GLU A 39 -3.86 6.10 2.89
CA GLU A 39 -4.81 5.81 3.97
C GLU A 39 -4.08 5.33 5.24
N ILE A 40 -3.12 4.40 5.09
CA ILE A 40 -2.33 3.89 6.21
C ILE A 40 -1.46 4.99 6.84
N MET A 41 -0.82 5.81 6.02
CA MET A 41 0.01 6.89 6.55
C MET A 41 -0.80 7.96 7.26
N GLU A 42 -2.08 8.13 6.93
CA GLU A 42 -2.95 9.11 7.59
C GLU A 42 -3.31 8.63 8.99
N GLU A 43 -3.64 7.35 9.10
CA GLU A 43 -3.85 6.70 10.38
C GLU A 43 -2.59 6.74 11.26
N TYR A 44 -1.42 6.50 10.66
CA TYR A 44 -0.15 6.56 11.34
C TYR A 44 0.17 7.98 11.85
N ASN A 45 -0.04 9.01 11.03
CA ASN A 45 0.15 10.42 11.41
C ASN A 45 -0.77 10.81 12.57
N MET A 46 -2.06 10.44 12.50
CA MET A 46 -3.00 10.68 13.60
C MET A 46 -2.56 9.98 14.89
N SER A 47 -2.05 8.75 14.79
CA SER A 47 -1.53 8.01 15.94
C SER A 47 -0.30 8.68 16.56
N MET A 48 0.63 9.12 15.71
CA MET A 48 1.81 9.86 16.15
C MET A 48 1.45 11.19 16.82
N SER A 49 0.52 11.97 16.25
CA SER A 49 0.07 13.22 16.85
C SER A 49 -0.51 12.99 18.25
N ARG A 50 -1.35 11.96 18.43
CA ARG A 50 -1.88 11.59 19.75
C ARG A 50 -0.77 11.19 20.73
N TYR A 51 0.24 10.47 20.26
CA TYR A 51 1.36 10.05 21.10
C TYR A 51 2.26 11.25 21.47
N HIS A 52 2.52 12.16 20.53
CA HIS A 52 3.20 13.42 20.77
C HIS A 52 2.49 14.26 21.85
N ASP A 53 1.18 14.46 21.73
CA ASP A 53 0.40 15.22 22.71
C ASP A 53 0.44 14.58 24.10
N LYS A 54 0.40 13.24 24.15
CA LYS A 54 0.54 12.49 25.41
C LYS A 54 1.93 12.65 26.03
N CYS A 55 3.00 12.55 25.24
CA CYS A 55 4.36 12.76 25.72
C CYS A 55 4.56 14.19 26.23
N ARG A 56 4.03 15.18 25.51
CA ARG A 56 4.06 16.60 25.93
C ARG A 56 3.33 16.82 27.26
N LEU A 57 2.15 16.22 27.43
CA LEU A 57 1.40 16.29 28.69
C LEU A 57 2.18 15.67 29.86
N LEU A 58 2.77 14.48 29.66
CA LEU A 58 3.57 13.81 30.69
C LEU A 58 4.81 14.63 31.06
N LEU A 59 5.49 15.20 30.07
CA LEU A 59 6.64 16.08 30.30
C LEU A 59 6.23 17.30 31.13
N GLN A 60 5.10 17.95 30.80
CA GLN A 60 4.59 19.09 31.56
C GLN A 60 4.27 18.71 33.01
N GLN A 61 3.62 17.56 33.24
CA GLN A 61 3.33 17.06 34.59
C GLN A 61 4.61 16.80 35.39
N GLN A 62 5.61 16.16 34.79
CA GLN A 62 6.88 15.90 35.47
C GLN A 62 7.67 17.18 35.74
N LYS A 63 7.68 18.15 34.80
CA LYS A 63 8.26 19.49 35.03
C LYS A 63 7.59 20.20 36.21
N MET A 64 6.26 20.11 36.34
CA MET A 64 5.51 20.70 37.47
C MET A 64 5.87 20.05 38.81
N LEU A 65 6.14 18.74 38.85
CA LEU A 65 6.57 18.04 40.06
C LEU A 65 7.97 18.49 40.51
N ILE A 66 8.91 18.68 39.57
CA ILE A 66 10.29 19.11 39.88
C ILE A 66 10.41 20.61 40.15
N ARG A 67 9.54 21.46 39.57
CA ARG A 67 9.51 22.91 39.83
C ARG A 67 9.32 23.30 41.31
N ARG A 68 9.00 22.34 42.18
CA ARG A 68 9.03 22.50 43.65
C ARG A 68 10.46 22.62 44.22
N HIS A 69 11.47 22.21 43.45
CA HIS A 69 12.87 22.10 43.88
C HIS A 69 13.85 22.88 42.99
N ILE A 70 13.51 23.14 41.72
CA ILE A 70 14.41 23.79 40.73
C ILE A 70 13.63 24.88 39.97
N THR A 71 14.29 25.98 39.63
CA THR A 71 13.66 27.07 38.86
C THR A 71 13.43 26.68 37.39
N SER A 72 12.49 27.38 36.74
CA SER A 72 12.13 27.12 35.32
C SER A 72 13.31 27.21 34.37
N GLU A 73 14.15 28.23 34.55
CA GLU A 73 15.22 28.56 33.60
C GLU A 73 16.41 27.60 33.74
N GLU A 74 16.70 27.15 34.96
CA GLU A 74 17.70 26.12 35.22
C GLU A 74 17.24 24.75 34.68
N LEU A 75 15.96 24.41 34.81
CA LEU A 75 15.42 23.15 34.28
C LEU A 75 15.50 23.08 32.76
N ASP A 76 15.24 24.17 32.04
CA ASP A 76 15.34 24.19 30.58
C ASP A 76 16.82 24.12 30.13
N LYS A 77 17.74 24.82 30.82
CA LYS A 77 19.19 24.68 30.57
C LYS A 77 19.68 23.24 30.79
N LEU A 78 19.18 22.54 31.81
CA LEU A 78 19.48 21.12 32.09
C LEU A 78 18.89 20.14 31.06
N LEU A 79 17.91 20.56 30.27
CA LEU A 79 17.33 19.74 29.20
C LEU A 79 18.02 19.99 27.85
N ASP A 80 18.48 21.22 27.63
CA ASP A 80 19.22 21.63 26.43
C ASP A 80 20.72 21.27 26.51
N SER A 81 21.31 21.17 27.71
CA SER A 81 22.71 20.79 27.89
C SER A 81 22.91 19.28 27.73
N GLN A 82 23.52 18.88 26.61
CA GLN A 82 23.89 17.49 26.31
C GLN A 82 24.90 16.89 27.32
N GLU A 83 25.60 17.74 28.09
CA GLU A 83 26.58 17.39 29.13
C GLU A 83 25.95 17.45 30.54
N ASN A 84 25.10 16.48 30.86
CA ASN A 84 24.24 16.52 32.05
C ASN A 84 24.82 15.89 33.33
N SER A 85 26.06 15.39 33.34
CA SER A 85 26.60 14.70 34.52
C SER A 85 27.15 15.65 35.59
N LEU A 86 27.79 16.75 35.21
CA LEU A 86 28.56 17.60 36.13
C LEU A 86 27.71 18.59 36.95
N PHE A 87 26.51 18.95 36.48
CA PHE A 87 25.64 19.91 37.16
C PHE A 87 24.64 19.28 38.13
N VAL A 88 24.26 18.02 37.87
CA VAL A 88 23.41 17.20 38.75
C VAL A 88 24.09 16.95 40.09
N ASP A 89 25.42 16.84 40.10
CA ASP A 89 26.20 16.58 41.32
C ASP A 89 26.26 17.77 42.30
N ASN A 90 26.15 19.02 41.81
CA ASN A 90 26.23 20.22 42.67
C ASN A 90 24.87 20.72 43.20
N ILE A 91 23.75 20.36 42.57
CA ILE A 91 22.40 20.81 42.99
C ILE A 91 21.63 19.72 43.77
N LEU A 92 21.97 18.44 43.60
CA LEU A 92 21.16 17.30 44.07
C LEU A 92 21.88 16.39 45.07
N GLU A 93 22.60 17.00 46.01
CA GLU A 93 23.22 16.28 47.13
C GLU A 93 22.17 15.50 47.95
N ASP A 94 20.90 15.93 47.99
CA ASP A 94 19.95 15.50 49.04
C ASP A 94 18.70 14.69 48.62
N SER A 95 18.55 14.22 47.37
CA SER A 95 17.47 13.24 47.11
C SER A 95 17.66 12.37 45.87
N ARG A 96 17.86 11.07 46.11
CA ARG A 96 17.82 9.99 45.11
C ARG A 96 16.52 10.01 44.28
N ILE A 97 15.42 10.53 44.84
CA ILE A 97 14.11 10.66 44.18
C ILE A 97 14.17 11.71 43.07
N THR A 98 14.79 12.86 43.32
CA THR A 98 14.87 13.96 42.34
C THR A 98 15.74 13.59 41.14
N ARG A 99 16.83 12.83 41.33
CA ARG A 99 17.64 12.29 40.22
C ARG A 99 16.84 11.34 39.32
N GLN A 100 16.04 10.46 39.92
CA GLN A 100 15.17 9.55 39.16
C GLN A 100 14.17 10.33 38.31
N GLN A 101 13.51 11.35 38.89
CA GLN A 101 12.55 12.18 38.18
C GLN A 101 13.21 12.99 37.04
N LEU A 102 14.42 13.51 37.25
CA LEU A 102 15.15 14.23 36.20
C LEU A 102 15.52 13.32 35.03
N SER A 103 15.98 12.10 35.33
CA SER A 103 16.26 11.07 34.31
C SER A 103 15.00 10.74 33.49
N ASP A 104 13.86 10.58 34.16
CA ASP A 104 12.58 10.31 33.49
C ASP A 104 12.19 11.47 32.55
N ILE A 105 12.34 12.73 33.00
CA ILE A 105 12.09 13.93 32.17
C ILE A 105 13.01 13.95 30.95
N GLN A 106 14.31 13.68 31.13
CA GLN A 106 15.28 13.68 30.04
C GLN A 106 14.95 12.58 29.02
N SER A 107 14.54 11.40 29.47
CA SER A 107 14.04 10.34 28.60
C SER A 107 12.81 10.80 27.80
N ARG A 108 11.82 11.43 28.45
CA ARG A 108 10.62 11.94 27.78
C ARG A 108 10.92 13.05 26.78
N HIS A 109 11.85 13.93 27.12
CA HIS A 109 12.28 14.99 26.23
C HIS A 109 12.94 14.41 24.96
N ASN A 110 13.82 13.42 25.11
CA ASN A 110 14.41 12.70 23.99
C ASN A 110 13.36 11.95 23.14
N ASP A 111 12.34 11.35 23.76
CA ASP A 111 11.23 10.73 23.04
C ASP A 111 10.47 11.76 22.20
N ILE A 112 10.20 12.97 22.72
CA ILE A 112 9.55 14.06 21.99
C ILE A 112 10.40 14.50 20.79
N LEU A 113 11.70 14.72 20.96
CA LEU A 113 12.59 15.13 19.87
C LEU A 113 12.60 14.10 18.73
N LYS A 114 12.59 12.80 19.07
CA LYS A 114 12.47 11.72 18.07
C LYS A 114 11.13 11.77 17.36
N LEU A 115 10.02 12.01 18.07
CA LEU A 115 8.69 12.13 17.48
C LEU A 115 8.58 13.35 16.56
N GLU A 116 9.11 14.51 16.94
CA GLU A 116 9.10 15.71 16.11
C GLU A 116 9.83 15.49 14.78
N LYS A 117 10.95 14.76 14.82
CA LYS A 117 11.65 14.33 13.62
C LYS A 117 10.78 13.40 12.77
N SER A 118 10.19 12.36 13.36
CA SER A 118 9.35 11.41 12.64
C SER A 118 8.07 12.04 12.06
N ILE A 119 7.45 13.00 12.76
CA ILE A 119 6.30 13.79 12.26
C ILE A 119 6.71 14.63 11.04
N THR A 120 7.91 15.21 11.08
CA THR A 120 8.44 16.00 9.96
C THR A 120 8.67 15.12 8.73
N GLU A 121 9.29 13.96 8.90
CA GLU A 121 9.50 12.98 7.82
C GLU A 121 8.17 12.53 7.19
N ILE A 122 7.16 12.27 8.01
CA ILE A 122 5.81 11.92 7.54
C ILE A 122 5.18 13.08 6.77
N ARG A 123 5.28 14.32 7.26
CA ARG A 123 4.73 15.49 6.59
C ARG A 123 5.34 15.70 5.20
N ASP A 124 6.65 15.49 5.07
CA ASP A 124 7.34 15.60 3.80
C ASP A 124 6.84 14.55 2.81
N MET A 125 6.70 13.30 3.28
CA MET A 125 6.14 12.22 2.48
C MET A 125 4.65 12.45 2.13
N PHE A 126 3.84 13.00 3.03
CA PHE A 126 2.45 13.38 2.75
C PHE A 126 2.36 14.44 1.65
N THR A 127 3.28 15.39 1.66
CA THR A 127 3.33 16.46 0.64
C THR A 127 3.66 15.86 -0.72
N GLU A 128 4.64 14.95 -0.79
CA GLU A 128 4.97 14.22 -2.01
C GLU A 128 3.81 13.34 -2.50
N MET A 129 3.13 12.65 -1.58
CA MET A 129 1.98 11.81 -1.91
C MET A 129 0.78 12.62 -2.40
N ALA A 130 0.49 13.77 -1.79
CA ALA A 130 -0.56 14.67 -2.25
C ALA A 130 -0.27 15.15 -3.68
N PHE A 131 0.99 15.52 -3.96
CA PHE A 131 1.43 15.87 -5.31
C PHE A 131 1.28 14.72 -6.30
N LEU A 132 1.67 13.50 -5.92
CA LEU A 132 1.52 12.31 -6.75
C LEU A 132 0.05 11.97 -7.01
N ILE A 133 -0.81 12.05 -6.01
CA ILE A 133 -2.25 11.79 -6.14
C ILE A 133 -2.93 12.86 -7.01
N GLU A 134 -2.56 14.13 -6.84
CA GLU A 134 -3.08 15.24 -7.66
C GLU A 134 -2.65 15.11 -9.12
N LYS A 135 -1.36 14.81 -9.39
CA LYS A 135 -0.86 14.47 -10.74
C LYS A 135 -1.61 13.26 -11.33
N GLN A 136 -2.12 12.37 -10.48
CA GLN A 136 -2.86 11.16 -10.86
C GLN A 136 -4.38 11.33 -10.80
N GLY A 137 -4.93 12.54 -10.62
CA GLY A 137 -6.39 12.77 -10.49
C GLY A 137 -7.23 12.24 -11.67
N GLU A 138 -6.74 12.36 -12.92
CA GLU A 138 -7.36 11.71 -14.09
C GLU A 138 -7.22 10.16 -14.07
N GLN A 139 -6.23 9.63 -13.36
CA GLN A 139 -5.94 8.20 -13.27
C GLN A 139 -6.90 7.44 -12.36
N LEU A 140 -7.46 8.10 -11.33
CA LEU A 140 -8.44 7.46 -10.43
C LEU A 140 -9.76 7.15 -11.15
N ASN A 141 -10.26 8.08 -11.97
CA ASN A 141 -11.43 7.85 -12.83
C ASN A 141 -11.18 6.74 -13.87
N SER A 142 -9.90 6.53 -14.19
CA SER A 142 -9.45 5.52 -15.15
C SER A 142 -9.23 4.14 -14.51
N VAL A 143 -9.00 4.07 -13.19
CA VAL A 143 -9.02 2.82 -12.42
C VAL A 143 -10.38 2.17 -12.50
N GLU A 144 -11.45 2.95 -12.30
CA GLU A 144 -12.83 2.47 -12.42
C GLU A 144 -13.15 2.02 -13.85
N TYR A 145 -12.68 2.78 -14.84
CA TYR A 145 -12.77 2.42 -16.26
C TYR A 145 -12.03 1.11 -16.59
N PHE A 146 -10.78 0.92 -16.13
CA PHE A 146 -9.99 -0.28 -16.41
C PHE A 146 -10.45 -1.49 -15.61
N ALA A 147 -10.90 -1.30 -14.37
CA ALA A 147 -11.49 -2.35 -13.55
C ALA A 147 -12.80 -2.85 -14.19
N GLY A 148 -13.70 -1.93 -14.56
CA GLY A 148 -14.94 -2.26 -15.28
C GLY A 148 -14.67 -3.01 -16.59
N ARG A 149 -13.75 -2.49 -17.42
CA ARG A 149 -13.41 -3.13 -18.70
C ARG A 149 -12.73 -4.50 -18.53
N THR A 150 -11.99 -4.71 -17.45
CA THR A 150 -11.40 -6.03 -17.14
C THR A 150 -12.46 -7.03 -16.72
N ILE A 151 -13.43 -6.61 -15.89
CA ILE A 151 -14.58 -7.43 -15.51
C ILE A 151 -15.38 -7.82 -16.75
N ASP A 152 -15.69 -6.86 -17.63
CA ASP A 152 -16.44 -7.09 -18.87
C ASP A 152 -15.73 -8.06 -19.82
N ASN A 153 -14.40 -7.93 -19.96
CA ASN A 153 -13.59 -8.82 -20.80
C ASN A 153 -13.51 -10.25 -20.24
N VAL A 154 -13.41 -10.41 -18.91
CA VAL A 154 -13.38 -11.73 -18.26
C VAL A 154 -14.74 -12.42 -18.39
N ASP A 155 -15.84 -11.68 -18.22
CA ASP A 155 -17.18 -12.24 -18.35
C ASP A 155 -17.50 -12.59 -19.82
N SER A 156 -17.13 -11.71 -20.75
CA SER A 156 -17.19 -12.00 -22.20
C SER A 156 -16.32 -13.21 -22.58
N GLY A 157 -15.12 -13.34 -22.01
CA GLY A 157 -14.26 -14.51 -22.18
C GLY A 157 -14.91 -15.79 -21.67
N ARG A 158 -15.52 -15.74 -20.47
CA ARG A 158 -16.24 -16.86 -19.85
C ARG A 158 -17.44 -17.30 -20.69
N THR A 159 -18.22 -16.37 -21.21
CA THR A 159 -19.36 -16.69 -22.09
C THR A 159 -18.90 -17.26 -23.43
N ASN A 160 -17.82 -16.74 -24.00
CA ASN A 160 -17.23 -17.26 -25.24
C ASN A 160 -16.67 -18.67 -25.07
N LEU A 161 -16.01 -18.96 -23.95
CA LEU A 161 -15.54 -20.31 -23.60
C LEU A 161 -16.70 -21.29 -23.45
N LYS A 162 -17.78 -20.91 -22.74
CA LYS A 162 -18.99 -21.74 -22.62
C LYS A 162 -19.64 -22.01 -23.98
N LYS A 163 -19.71 -21.01 -24.86
CA LYS A 163 -20.22 -21.17 -26.24
C LYS A 163 -19.33 -22.09 -27.05
N ALA A 164 -18.01 -21.94 -26.95
CA ALA A 164 -17.03 -22.78 -27.65
C ALA A 164 -17.09 -24.23 -27.18
N GLU A 165 -17.22 -24.48 -25.88
CA GLU A 165 -17.39 -25.81 -25.31
C GLU A 165 -18.68 -26.48 -25.84
N LYS A 166 -19.81 -25.76 -25.78
CA LYS A 166 -21.10 -26.27 -26.30
C LYS A 166 -21.02 -26.56 -27.80
N LYS A 167 -20.36 -25.69 -28.57
CA LYS A 167 -20.15 -25.85 -30.01
C LYS A 167 -19.24 -27.05 -30.31
N SER A 168 -18.12 -27.21 -29.60
CA SER A 168 -17.22 -28.37 -29.70
C SER A 168 -17.95 -29.68 -29.39
N ARG A 169 -18.74 -29.72 -28.32
CA ARG A 169 -19.55 -30.91 -27.95
C ARG A 169 -20.58 -31.26 -29.02
N ARG A 170 -21.23 -30.26 -29.63
CA ARG A 170 -22.18 -30.46 -30.75
C ARG A 170 -21.46 -30.99 -32.00
N TYR A 171 -20.30 -30.44 -32.35
CA TYR A 171 -19.51 -30.92 -33.48
C TYR A 171 -19.06 -32.37 -33.28
N ARG A 172 -18.54 -32.74 -32.11
CA ARG A 172 -18.17 -34.13 -31.80
C ARG A 172 -19.34 -35.09 -32.01
N LYS A 173 -20.52 -34.76 -31.47
CA LYS A 173 -21.74 -35.56 -31.66
C LYS A 173 -22.17 -35.66 -33.12
N ARG A 174 -22.08 -34.56 -33.88
CA ARG A 174 -22.42 -34.54 -35.31
C ARG A 174 -21.45 -35.38 -36.14
N ASN A 175 -20.15 -35.30 -35.87
CA ASN A 175 -19.14 -36.09 -36.56
C ASN A 175 -19.31 -37.59 -36.28
N ILE A 176 -19.63 -37.98 -35.04
CA ILE A 176 -19.93 -39.37 -34.69
C ILE A 176 -21.17 -39.87 -35.45
N LYS A 177 -22.26 -39.08 -35.49
CA LYS A 177 -23.47 -39.44 -36.25
C LYS A 177 -23.18 -39.62 -37.74
N LEU A 178 -22.39 -38.72 -38.33
CA LEU A 178 -21.99 -38.82 -39.74
C LEU A 178 -21.14 -40.07 -40.00
N ALA A 179 -20.19 -40.39 -39.11
CA ALA A 179 -19.36 -41.59 -39.23
C ALA A 179 -20.19 -42.88 -39.19
N ILE A 180 -21.21 -42.96 -38.32
CA ILE A 180 -22.13 -44.11 -38.24
C ILE A 180 -22.92 -44.27 -39.55
N ILE A 181 -23.47 -43.17 -40.08
CA ILE A 181 -24.24 -43.21 -41.35
C ILE A 181 -23.36 -43.72 -42.50
N ILE A 182 -22.14 -43.20 -42.63
CA ILE A 182 -21.19 -43.61 -43.66
C ILE A 182 -20.83 -45.10 -43.51
N SER A 183 -20.59 -45.57 -42.29
CA SER A 183 -20.29 -46.98 -42.02
C SER A 183 -21.43 -47.92 -42.44
N VAL A 184 -22.69 -47.56 -42.16
CA VAL A 184 -23.86 -48.37 -42.56
C VAL A 184 -23.99 -48.44 -44.09
N ILE A 185 -23.80 -47.31 -44.79
CA ILE A 185 -23.87 -47.28 -46.26
C ILE A 185 -22.82 -48.21 -46.88
N ILE A 186 -21.59 -48.20 -46.35
CA ILE A 186 -20.50 -49.07 -46.82
C ILE A 186 -20.87 -50.56 -46.62
N ILE A 187 -21.42 -50.92 -45.47
CA ILE A 187 -21.83 -52.31 -45.19
C ILE A 187 -22.92 -52.77 -46.17
N VAL A 188 -23.94 -51.95 -46.42
CA VAL A 188 -25.02 -52.29 -47.36
C VAL A 188 -24.48 -52.48 -48.78
N PHE A 189 -23.57 -51.60 -49.23
CA PHE A 189 -22.91 -51.75 -50.54
C PHE A 189 -22.14 -53.06 -50.66
N LEU A 190 -21.38 -53.44 -49.63
CA LEU A 190 -20.64 -54.71 -49.60
C LEU A 190 -21.59 -55.92 -49.65
N LEU A 191 -22.71 -55.88 -48.93
CA LEU A 191 -23.70 -56.95 -48.96
C LEU A 191 -24.35 -57.11 -50.33
N ILE A 192 -24.68 -56.00 -51.00
CA ILE A 192 -25.21 -56.03 -52.36
C ILE A 192 -24.19 -56.66 -53.31
N ILE A 193 -22.91 -56.26 -53.24
CA ILE A 193 -21.84 -56.81 -54.07
C ILE A 193 -21.64 -58.31 -53.82
N ILE A 194 -21.74 -58.78 -52.59
CA ILE A 194 -21.62 -60.22 -52.26
C ILE A 194 -22.83 -61.03 -52.73
N CYS A 195 -24.02 -60.40 -52.75
CA CYS A 195 -25.27 -61.07 -53.11
C CYS A 195 -25.56 -61.08 -54.63
N LEU A 196 -24.82 -60.29 -55.41
CA LEU A 196 -24.96 -60.13 -56.87
C LEU A 196 -23.91 -60.96 -57.61
#